data_AF-X1PYS8-F1
#
_entry.id   AF-X1PYS8-F1
#
_cell.length_a   1.000
_cell.length_b   1.000
_cell.length_c   1.000
_cell.angle_alpha   90.00
_cell.angle_beta   90.00
_cell.angle_gamma   90.00
#
_symmetry.space_group_name_H-M   'P 1'
#
loop_
_entity.id
_entity.type
_entity.pdbx_description
1 polymer ?
#
loop_
_entity_poly.entity_id
_entity_poly.type
_entity_poly.pdbx_seq_one_letter_code
_entity_poly.pdbx_strand_id
1 'polypeptide(L)'
;MNRLKEIIASGRTIRYAARLLLAGVIGLVLLGSLSVPAQAQPDPVDLELGGEGATGWSISNIMPGDSGSVPVTLRNVGSEDGFVT
;
A
#
# COMPACT_ATOMS: atom_id res chain seq x y z
N MET A 1 -57.32 17.32 -27.32
CA MET A 1 -55.95 17.87 -27.51
C MET A 1 -55.05 17.82 -26.26
N ASN A 2 -55.58 17.73 -25.03
CA ASN A 2 -54.74 17.79 -23.82
C ASN A 2 -53.97 16.49 -23.49
N ARG A 3 -54.57 15.31 -23.67
CA ARG A 3 -53.95 14.00 -23.37
C ARG A 3 -52.65 13.74 -24.18
N LEU A 4 -52.62 14.16 -25.44
CA LEU A 4 -51.46 13.99 -26.33
C LEU A 4 -50.27 14.84 -25.88
N LYS A 5 -50.52 16.09 -25.43
CA LYS A 5 -49.46 16.97 -24.91
C LYS A 5 -48.84 16.43 -23.62
N GLU A 6 -49.67 15.83 -22.77
CA GLU A 6 -49.26 15.22 -21.51
C GLU A 6 -48.39 13.96 -21.72
N ILE A 7 -48.75 13.10 -22.67
CA ILE A 7 -47.95 11.92 -23.05
C ILE A 7 -46.60 12.33 -23.65
N ILE A 8 -46.59 13.33 -24.53
CA ILE A 8 -45.35 13.83 -25.15
C ILE A 8 -44.45 14.51 -24.11
N ALA A 9 -45.03 15.28 -23.19
CA ALA A 9 -44.29 15.90 -22.09
C ALA A 9 -43.70 14.85 -21.13
N SER A 10 -44.47 13.81 -20.81
CA SER A 10 -44.04 12.67 -19.98
C SER A 10 -42.92 11.86 -20.62
N GLY A 11 -42.99 11.62 -21.94
CA GLY A 11 -41.89 10.97 -22.67
C GLY A 11 -40.61 11.82 -22.68
N ARG A 12 -40.73 13.14 -22.68
CA ARG A 12 -39.60 14.06 -22.64
C ARG A 12 -38.95 14.09 -21.24
N THR A 13 -39.74 14.13 -20.17
CA THR A 13 -39.25 14.09 -18.79
C THR A 13 -38.58 12.75 -18.45
N ILE A 14 -39.14 11.62 -18.90
CA ILE A 14 -38.53 10.29 -18.71
C ILE A 14 -37.15 10.22 -19.38
N ARG A 15 -37.00 10.78 -20.59
CA ARG A 15 -35.70 10.83 -21.28
C ARG A 15 -34.68 11.68 -20.54
N TYR A 16 -35.08 12.83 -19.99
CA TYR A 16 -34.17 13.67 -19.20
C TYR A 16 -33.79 13.00 -17.88
N ALA A 17 -34.74 12.38 -17.18
CA ALA A 17 -34.47 11.63 -15.96
C ALA A 17 -33.49 10.47 -16.20
N ALA A 18 -33.69 9.69 -17.27
CA ALA A 18 -32.80 8.60 -17.66
C ALA A 18 -31.37 9.09 -17.98
N ARG A 19 -31.24 10.26 -18.64
CA ARG A 19 -29.94 10.87 -18.93
C ARG A 19 -29.22 11.35 -17.67
N LEU A 20 -29.95 11.93 -16.73
CA LEU A 20 -29.38 12.34 -15.44
C LEU A 20 -28.93 11.13 -14.62
N LEU A 21 -29.73 10.06 -14.61
CA LEU A 21 -29.35 8.80 -13.96
C LEU A 21 -28.07 8.21 -14.58
N LEU A 22 -28.01 8.16 -15.91
CA LEU A 22 -26.84 7.65 -16.62
C LEU A 22 -25.59 8.50 -16.34
N ALA A 23 -25.72 9.83 -16.35
CA ALA A 23 -24.63 10.74 -16.00
C ALA A 23 -24.16 10.52 -14.55
N GLY A 24 -25.09 10.29 -13.62
CA GLY A 24 -24.78 9.97 -12.23
C GLY A 24 -24.01 8.66 -12.09
N VAL A 25 -24.43 7.60 -12.79
CA VAL A 25 -23.74 6.30 -12.78
C VAL A 25 -22.33 6.43 -13.37
N ILE A 26 -22.17 7.13 -14.49
CA ILE A 26 -20.85 7.37 -15.11
C ILE A 26 -19.94 8.13 -14.15
N GLY A 27 -20.45 9.17 -13.48
CA GLY A 27 -19.68 9.94 -12.49
C GLY A 27 -19.20 9.08 -11.32
N LEU A 28 -20.06 8.21 -10.78
CA LEU A 28 -19.71 7.29 -9.69
C LEU A 28 -18.64 6.27 -10.10
N VAL A 29 -18.76 5.69 -11.30
CA VAL A 29 -17.77 4.74 -11.82
C VAL A 29 -16.41 5.43 -12.02
N LEU A 30 -16.40 6.64 -12.56
CA LEU A 30 -15.16 7.40 -12.77
C LEU A 30 -14.48 7.75 -11.43
N LEU A 31 -15.25 8.16 -10.41
CA LEU A 31 -14.73 8.43 -9.08
C LEU A 31 -14.14 7.17 -8.42
N GLY A 32 -14.79 6.01 -8.60
CA GLY A 32 -14.27 4.73 -8.10
C GLY A 32 -13.06 4.19 -8.86
N SER A 33 -12.80 4.70 -10.08
CA SER A 33 -11.65 4.32 -10.90
C SER A 33 -10.40 5.17 -10.65
N LEU A 34 -10.49 6.18 -9.78
CA LEU A 34 -9.32 6.95 -9.38
C LEU A 34 -8.34 6.03 -8.65
N SER A 35 -7.09 6.02 -9.09
CA SER A 35 -6.04 5.26 -8.43
C SER A 35 -5.92 5.73 -6.98
N VAL A 36 -6.13 4.81 -6.03
CA VAL A 36 -5.83 5.06 -4.62
C VAL A 36 -4.33 5.36 -4.53
N PRO A 37 -3.91 6.43 -3.84
CA PRO A 37 -2.49 6.70 -3.67
C PRO A 37 -1.83 5.48 -3.03
N ALA A 38 -0.78 4.97 -3.67
CA ALA A 38 0.02 3.91 -3.09
C ALA A 38 0.53 4.41 -1.75
N GLN A 39 0.15 3.74 -0.67
CA GLN A 39 0.77 3.95 0.62
C GLN A 39 2.23 3.51 0.45
N ALA A 40 3.18 4.40 0.75
CA ALA A 40 4.54 3.97 0.95
C ALA A 40 4.51 2.87 2.03
N GLN A 41 5.21 1.76 1.78
CA GLN A 41 5.50 0.81 2.85
C GLN A 41 6.09 1.63 4.01
N PRO A 42 5.66 1.42 5.27
CA PRO A 42 6.30 2.09 6.40
C PRO A 42 7.80 1.89 6.29
N ASP A 43 8.51 2.98 6.52
CA ASP A 43 9.95 3.06 6.50
C ASP A 43 10.55 1.84 7.21
N PRO A 44 11.45 1.08 6.56
CA PRO A 44 11.88 -0.20 7.10
C PRO A 44 12.81 0.02 8.30
N VAL A 45 12.65 -0.81 9.33
CA VAL A 45 13.76 -1.13 10.24
C VAL A 45 14.70 -2.03 9.47
N ASP A 46 15.92 -1.58 9.22
CA ASP A 46 16.93 -2.32 8.46
C ASP A 46 18.16 -2.55 9.35
N LEU A 47 18.40 -3.80 9.70
CA LEU A 47 19.41 -4.18 10.69
C LEU A 47 20.60 -4.85 10.00
N GLU A 48 21.76 -4.21 10.11
CA GLU A 48 23.04 -4.76 9.67
C GLU A 48 23.84 -5.29 10.85
N LEU A 49 24.25 -6.56 10.75
CA LEU A 49 25.13 -7.22 11.70
C LEU A 49 26.58 -7.15 11.19
N GLY A 50 27.48 -6.57 11.98
CA GLY A 50 28.93 -6.58 11.74
C GLY A 50 29.43 -5.59 10.68
N GLY A 51 28.58 -4.75 10.09
CA GLY A 51 28.98 -3.70 9.13
C GLY A 51 29.52 -4.19 7.78
N GLU A 52 29.71 -5.50 7.60
CA GLU A 52 30.16 -6.15 6.37
C GLU A 52 29.04 -6.95 5.65
N GLY A 53 27.84 -7.01 6.23
CA GLY A 53 26.72 -7.79 5.71
C GLY A 53 26.78 -9.26 6.12
N ALA A 54 26.25 -10.15 5.28
CA ALA A 54 26.18 -11.61 5.53
C ALA A 54 27.54 -12.31 5.33
N THR A 55 28.62 -11.77 5.90
CA THR A 55 29.92 -12.44 5.89
C THR A 55 29.85 -13.65 6.82
N GLY A 56 30.20 -14.82 6.30
CA GLY A 56 30.17 -16.07 7.06
C GLY A 56 31.11 -16.00 8.27
N TRP A 57 30.64 -16.46 9.43
CA TRP A 57 31.41 -16.44 10.67
C TRP A 57 32.53 -17.47 10.57
N SER A 58 33.75 -17.01 10.28
CA SER A 58 34.93 -17.88 10.24
C SER A 58 35.62 -17.87 11.59
N ILE A 59 35.21 -18.78 12.48
CA ILE A 59 35.92 -19.06 13.73
C ILE A 59 36.65 -20.39 13.55
N SER A 60 37.97 -20.38 13.75
CA SER A 60 38.84 -21.52 13.45
C SER A 60 39.68 -21.92 14.67
N ASN A 61 40.25 -23.13 14.65
CA ASN A 61 41.14 -23.67 15.69
C ASN A 61 40.52 -23.79 17.11
N ILE A 62 39.22 -24.08 17.22
CA ILE A 62 38.58 -24.37 18.51
C ILE A 62 38.92 -25.79 18.97
N MET A 63 39.46 -25.94 20.18
CA MET A 63 39.69 -27.23 20.83
C MET A 63 38.57 -27.56 21.84
N PRO A 64 38.36 -28.85 22.17
CA PRO A 64 37.42 -29.22 23.23
C PRO A 64 37.80 -28.57 24.57
N GLY A 65 36.89 -27.76 25.12
CA GLY A 65 37.13 -26.99 26.35
C GLY A 65 37.37 -25.49 26.10
N ASP A 66 37.60 -25.08 24.85
CA ASP A 66 37.70 -23.66 24.50
C ASP A 66 36.33 -22.99 24.52
N SER A 67 36.32 -21.74 24.94
CA SER A 67 35.17 -20.84 24.84
C SER A 67 35.65 -19.46 24.41
N GLY A 68 34.78 -18.73 23.72
CA GLY A 68 35.10 -17.40 23.24
C GLY A 68 33.85 -16.66 22.83
N SER A 69 33.96 -15.34 22.76
CA SER A 69 32.93 -14.44 22.25
C SER A 69 33.56 -13.46 21.29
N VAL A 70 32.85 -13.15 20.21
CA VAL A 70 33.21 -12.09 19.28
C VAL A 70 32.13 -11.04 19.35
N PRO A 71 32.44 -9.80 19.78
CA PRO A 71 31.45 -8.74 19.77
C PRO A 71 31.15 -8.36 18.32
N VAL A 72 29.87 -8.28 17.98
CA VAL A 72 29.41 -7.78 16.68
C VAL A 72 28.64 -6.49 16.89
N THR A 73 28.83 -5.53 16.00
CA THR A 73 28.05 -4.29 16.01
C THR A 73 26.73 -4.55 15.29
N LEU A 74 25.61 -4.28 15.98
CA LEU A 74 24.30 -4.20 15.36
C LEU A 74 24.00 -2.74 15.03
N ARG A 75 23.75 -2.44 13.75
CA ARG A 75 23.45 -1.09 13.28
C ARG A 75 22.09 -1.07 12.60
N ASN A 76 21.23 -0.12 13.00
CA ASN A 76 20.04 0.23 12.23
C ASN A 76 20.44 1.21 11.13
N VAL A 77 20.30 0.79 9.87
CA VAL A 77 20.49 1.62 8.67
C VAL A 77 19.15 2.05 8.04
N GLY A 78 18.05 1.63 8.64
CA GLY A 78 16.70 2.04 8.28
C GLY A 78 16.36 3.44 8.81
N SER A 79 15.15 3.92 8.48
CA SER A 79 14.65 5.23 8.92
C SER A 79 13.69 5.16 10.12
N GLU A 80 13.31 3.95 10.56
CA GLU A 80 12.48 3.72 11.76
C GLU A 80 13.29 3.10 12.89
N ASP A 81 12.97 3.47 14.14
CA ASP A 81 13.59 2.92 15.35
C ASP A 81 12.84 1.67 15.87
N GLY A 82 13.52 0.83 16.63
CA GLY A 82 12.93 -0.40 17.19
C GLY A 82 13.69 -0.98 18.39
N PHE A 83 13.11 -1.99 19.02
CA PHE A 83 13.72 -2.72 20.14
C PHE A 83 14.08 -4.14 19.72
N VAL A 84 15.24 -4.62 20.16
CA VAL A 84 15.70 -6.01 20.00
C VAL A 84 15.59 -6.68 21.36
N THR A 85 14.82 -7.75 21.45
CA THR A 85 14.59 -8.55 22.68
C THR A 85 15.15 -9.95 22.54
#